data_AF-A0A3B9YDK4-F1
#
_entry.id   AF-A0A3B9YDK4-F1
#
_cell.length_a   1.000
_cell.length_b   1.000
_cell.length_c   1.000
_cell.angle_alpha   90.00
_cell.angle_beta   90.00
_cell.angle_gamma   90.00
#
_symmetry.space_group_name_H-M   'P 1'
#
loop_
_entity.id
_entity.type
_entity.pdbx_description
1 polymer ?
#
loop_
_entity_poly.entity_id
_entity_poly.type
_entity_poly.pdbx_seq_one_letter_code
_entity_poly.pdbx_strand_id
1 'polypeptide(L)'
;MNARLIDAGTARILGAAAAEAPRDWKSASVPAGWGRWSVPPPPDLGEGAPVPWAPAREGGCEDWEESVDRLQTRTLELKARYWAARAASPGFDTSRLRRNPGAEIRSMELRYRFYGRLKELYYGGVQPLSPSEMGQLKLSDEVVEGLQERCLR
;
A
#
# COMPACT_ATOMS: atom_id res chain seq x y z
N MET A 1 -8.15 17.73 8.59
CA MET A 1 -7.08 18.63 8.13
C MET A 1 -7.03 19.85 9.04
N ASN A 2 -5.84 20.34 9.36
CA ASN A 2 -5.66 21.51 10.22
C ASN A 2 -4.83 22.56 9.48
N ALA A 3 -5.29 23.81 9.48
CA ALA A 3 -4.59 24.95 8.92
C ALA A 3 -4.44 26.04 9.99
N ARG A 4 -3.29 26.73 9.99
CA ARG A 4 -3.01 27.85 10.89
C ARG A 4 -2.50 29.03 10.08
N LEU A 5 -3.04 30.22 10.35
CA LEU A 5 -2.54 31.48 9.83
C LEU A 5 -1.58 32.07 10.86
N ILE A 6 -0.35 32.32 10.46
CA ILE A 6 0.71 32.84 11.33
C ILE A 6 1.17 34.18 10.77
N ASP A 7 1.24 35.19 11.64
CA ASP A 7 1.91 36.45 11.36
C ASP A 7 3.42 36.21 11.24
N ALA A 8 3.99 36.48 10.06
CA ALA A 8 5.40 36.21 9.78
C ALA A 8 6.36 37.14 10.54
N GLY A 9 5.94 38.35 10.92
CA GLY A 9 6.78 39.31 11.64
C GLY A 9 6.82 39.06 13.14
N THR A 10 5.72 38.58 13.72
CA THR A 10 5.61 38.38 15.17
C THR A 10 5.52 36.92 15.60
N ALA A 11 5.50 35.98 14.66
CA ALA A 11 5.28 34.54 14.89
C ALA A 11 3.99 34.21 15.69
N ARG A 12 2.99 35.11 15.67
CA ARG A 12 1.73 34.91 16.40
C ARG A 12 0.73 34.19 15.51
N ILE A 13 -0.01 33.25 16.07
CA ILE A 13 -1.12 32.60 15.37
C ILE A 13 -2.29 33.57 15.33
N LEU A 14 -2.66 34.01 14.14
CA LEU A 14 -3.78 34.92 13.89
C LEU A 14 -5.11 34.17 13.77
N GLY A 15 -5.06 32.89 13.37
CA GLY A 15 -6.24 32.05 13.28
C GLY A 15 -5.89 30.58 13.08
N ALA A 16 -6.80 29.70 13.49
CA ALA A 16 -6.70 28.27 13.25
C ALA A 16 -8.04 27.75 12.75
N ALA A 17 -8.00 26.92 11.71
CA ALA A 17 -9.15 26.22 11.18
C ALA A 17 -8.90 24.71 11.22
N ALA A 18 -9.88 23.97 11.73
CA ALA A 18 -9.90 22.53 11.70
C ALA A 18 -11.10 22.09 10.86
N ALA A 19 -10.85 21.24 9.87
CA ALA A 19 -11.88 20.64 9.06
C ALA A 19 -11.79 19.12 9.19
N GLU A 20 -12.89 18.49 9.60
CA GLU A 20 -13.05 17.05 9.52
C GLU A 20 -13.46 16.71 8.08
N ALA A 21 -12.52 16.15 7.32
CA ALA A 21 -12.86 15.57 6.03
C ALA A 21 -13.62 14.25 6.30
N PRO A 22 -14.81 14.05 5.74
CA PRO A 22 -15.45 12.74 5.80
C PRO A 22 -14.49 11.73 5.17
N ARG A 23 -14.36 10.57 5.82
CA ARG A 23 -13.69 9.42 5.21
C ARG A 23 -14.50 9.05 3.98
N ASP A 24 -13.96 9.36 2.81
CA ASP A 24 -14.43 9.05 1.46
C ASP A 24 -14.87 7.59 1.28
N TRP A 25 -14.29 6.67 2.05
CA TRP A 25 -14.65 5.26 2.05
C TRP A 25 -15.81 4.86 2.98
N LYS A 26 -16.33 5.75 3.85
CA LYS A 26 -17.55 5.47 4.63
C LYS A 26 -18.83 5.67 3.80
N SER A 27 -18.79 6.54 2.80
CA SER A 27 -19.86 6.71 1.79
C SER A 27 -19.78 5.70 0.66
N ALA A 28 -18.61 5.07 0.46
CA ALA A 28 -18.57 3.78 -0.21
C ALA A 28 -19.11 2.74 0.77
N SER A 29 -20.43 2.58 0.81
CA SER A 29 -21.05 1.39 1.38
C SER A 29 -20.35 0.18 0.76
N VAL A 30 -19.40 -0.40 1.49
CA VAL A 30 -18.79 -1.67 1.15
C VAL A 30 -19.94 -2.67 1.29
N PRO A 31 -20.46 -3.26 0.20
CA PRO A 31 -21.60 -4.15 0.34
C PRO A 31 -21.16 -5.34 1.18
N ALA A 32 -22.00 -5.73 2.14
CA ALA A 32 -21.84 -6.99 2.83
C ALA A 32 -21.69 -8.12 1.78
N GLY A 33 -20.55 -8.81 1.81
CA GLY A 33 -20.23 -9.89 0.89
C GLY A 33 -19.13 -9.50 -0.10
N TRP A 34 -17.96 -10.11 0.08
CA TRP A 34 -16.79 -10.08 -0.81
C TRP A 34 -17.06 -10.77 -2.19
N GLY A 35 -18.31 -10.82 -2.66
CA GLY A 35 -18.78 -11.71 -3.73
C GLY A 35 -18.94 -11.09 -5.12
N ARG A 36 -18.79 -9.77 -5.32
CA ARG A 36 -19.08 -9.14 -6.64
C ARG A 36 -17.98 -8.27 -7.22
N TRP A 37 -16.72 -8.60 -6.95
CA TRP A 37 -15.59 -8.10 -7.74
C TRP A 37 -15.45 -8.97 -8.99
N SER A 38 -16.27 -8.70 -9.99
CA SER A 38 -16.12 -9.22 -11.36
C SER A 38 -15.21 -8.25 -12.11
N VAL A 39 -13.89 -8.44 -11.95
CA VAL A 39 -12.93 -7.76 -12.82
C VAL A 39 -12.39 -8.82 -13.78
N PRO A 40 -12.45 -8.58 -15.10
CA PRO A 40 -12.02 -9.57 -16.09
C PRO A 40 -10.54 -9.92 -15.89
N PRO A 41 -10.15 -11.19 -16.10
CA PRO A 41 -8.77 -11.62 -15.92
C PRO A 41 -7.84 -10.88 -16.90
N PRO A 42 -6.68 -10.37 -16.46
CA PRO A 42 -5.69 -9.81 -17.35
C PRO A 42 -4.97 -10.91 -18.16
N PRO A 43 -4.46 -10.59 -19.37
CA PRO A 43 -3.71 -11.54 -20.17
C PRO A 43 -2.35 -11.90 -19.53
N ASP A 44 -1.96 -13.15 -19.74
CA ASP A 44 -0.73 -13.77 -19.26
C ASP A 44 0.52 -13.02 -19.75
N LEU A 45 1.33 -12.52 -18.82
CA LEU A 45 2.64 -11.95 -19.12
C LEU A 45 3.68 -12.66 -18.27
N GLY A 46 4.51 -13.44 -18.95
CA GLY A 46 5.38 -14.48 -18.41
C GLY A 46 6.40 -14.05 -17.35
N GLU A 47 6.72 -15.02 -16.50
CA GLU A 47 7.82 -15.03 -15.53
C GLU A 47 9.19 -14.90 -16.21
N GLY A 48 10.11 -14.17 -15.58
CA GLY A 48 11.48 -14.02 -16.11
C GLY A 48 12.50 -13.33 -15.19
N ALA A 49 12.99 -14.07 -14.18
CA ALA A 49 14.39 -14.08 -13.69
C ALA A 49 14.98 -12.82 -12.97
N PRO A 50 16.25 -12.80 -12.46
CA PRO A 50 16.54 -12.84 -11.00
C PRO A 50 17.45 -11.68 -10.43
N VAL A 51 17.31 -11.36 -9.11
CA VAL A 51 18.22 -10.63 -8.12
C VAL A 51 18.89 -9.28 -8.55
N PRO A 52 19.47 -8.40 -7.67
CA PRO A 52 19.61 -8.36 -6.20
C PRO A 52 19.01 -7.09 -5.53
N TRP A 53 18.80 -7.20 -4.22
CA TRP A 53 18.26 -6.20 -3.28
C TRP A 53 19.28 -5.08 -3.01
N ALA A 54 19.59 -4.24 -3.99
CA ALA A 54 20.35 -3.01 -3.72
C ALA A 54 19.38 -1.89 -3.31
N PRO A 55 19.57 -1.21 -2.16
CA PRO A 55 18.90 0.05 -1.92
C PRO A 55 19.30 1.02 -3.03
N ALA A 56 18.33 1.70 -3.64
CA ALA A 56 18.61 2.77 -4.59
C ALA A 56 19.53 3.79 -3.91
N ARG A 57 20.79 3.85 -4.37
CA ARG A 57 21.79 4.81 -3.88
C ARG A 57 21.36 6.20 -4.33
N GLU A 58 21.45 7.15 -3.39
CA GLU A 58 21.67 8.59 -3.55
C GLU A 58 21.47 9.13 -4.98
N GLY A 59 20.21 9.13 -5.44
CA GLY A 59 19.74 9.88 -6.59
C GLY A 59 18.76 10.93 -6.09
N GLY A 60 18.62 12.03 -6.83
CA GLY A 60 17.59 13.03 -6.54
C GLY A 60 16.17 12.43 -6.58
N CYS A 61 15.16 13.24 -6.34
CA CYS A 61 13.76 12.83 -6.50
C CYS A 61 13.34 12.70 -7.99
N GLU A 62 14.30 12.50 -8.88
CA GLU A 62 14.03 12.09 -10.25
C GLU A 62 13.77 10.57 -10.21
N ASP A 63 12.69 10.11 -10.85
CA ASP A 63 12.31 8.70 -10.94
C ASP A 63 11.99 7.97 -9.62
N TRP A 64 11.73 8.70 -8.53
CA TRP A 64 11.34 8.07 -7.25
C TRP A 64 10.05 7.27 -7.40
N GLU A 65 9.13 7.74 -8.24
CA GLU A 65 7.85 7.08 -8.54
C GLU A 65 8.06 5.71 -9.20
N GLU A 66 8.89 5.65 -10.25
CA GLU A 66 9.22 4.41 -10.94
C GLU A 66 9.95 3.44 -9.98
N SER A 67 10.82 3.98 -9.14
CA SER A 67 11.51 3.19 -8.12
C SER A 67 10.55 2.58 -7.09
N VAL A 68 9.55 3.33 -6.64
CA VAL A 68 8.47 2.82 -5.77
C VAL A 68 7.65 1.77 -6.50
N ASP A 69 7.19 2.02 -7.73
CA ASP A 69 6.36 1.08 -8.47
C ASP A 69 7.12 -0.23 -8.78
N ARG A 70 8.43 -0.15 -9.07
CA ARG A 70 9.31 -1.32 -9.24
C ARG A 70 9.45 -2.13 -7.95
N LEU A 71 9.61 -1.49 -6.80
CA LEU A 71 9.66 -2.17 -5.50
C LEU A 71 8.32 -2.82 -5.14
N GLN A 72 7.20 -2.10 -5.34
CA GLN A 72 5.85 -2.62 -5.11
C GLN A 72 5.54 -3.79 -6.04
N THR A 73 5.97 -3.75 -7.31
CA THR A 73 5.82 -4.87 -8.25
C THR A 73 6.53 -6.13 -7.75
N ARG A 74 7.78 -5.99 -7.29
CA ARG A 74 8.60 -7.12 -6.81
C ARG A 74 8.08 -7.73 -5.50
N THR A 75 7.41 -6.94 -4.67
CA THR A 75 6.87 -7.39 -3.37
C THR A 75 5.37 -7.67 -3.39
N LEU A 76 4.73 -7.56 -4.55
CA LEU A 76 3.29 -7.74 -4.71
C LEU A 76 2.82 -9.10 -4.19
N GLU A 77 3.52 -10.18 -4.54
CA GLU A 77 3.20 -11.53 -4.08
C GLU A 77 3.34 -11.66 -2.56
N LEU A 78 4.41 -11.11 -1.98
CA LEU A 78 4.64 -11.14 -0.54
C LEU A 78 3.56 -10.37 0.21
N LYS A 79 3.19 -9.19 -0.27
CA LYS A 79 2.09 -8.38 0.26
C LYS A 79 0.77 -9.15 0.19
N ALA A 80 0.47 -9.75 -0.96
CA ALA A 80 -0.77 -10.49 -1.17
C ALA A 80 -0.85 -11.71 -0.23
N ARG A 81 0.23 -12.49 -0.10
CA ARG A 81 0.30 -13.63 0.84
C ARG A 81 0.19 -13.19 2.29
N TYR A 82 0.89 -12.12 2.68
CA TYR A 82 0.81 -11.56 4.03
C TYR A 82 -0.63 -11.19 4.39
N TRP A 83 -1.29 -10.43 3.52
CA TRP A 83 -2.65 -9.97 3.78
C TRP A 83 -3.68 -11.09 3.68
N ALA A 84 -3.51 -12.05 2.77
CA ALA A 84 -4.37 -13.23 2.68
C ALA A 84 -4.29 -14.06 3.96
N ALA A 85 -3.08 -14.35 4.46
CA ALA A 85 -2.88 -15.13 5.67
C ALA A 85 -3.45 -14.40 6.90
N ARG A 86 -3.27 -13.08 6.94
CA ARG A 86 -3.83 -12.24 7.99
C ARG A 86 -5.37 -12.20 7.94
N ALA A 87 -5.95 -12.12 6.76
CA ALA A 87 -7.40 -12.13 6.56
C ALA A 87 -8.03 -13.50 6.87
N ALA A 88 -7.30 -14.60 6.65
CA ALA A 88 -7.71 -15.95 6.99
C ALA A 88 -7.57 -16.26 8.51
N SER A 89 -6.90 -15.39 9.28
CA SER A 89 -6.68 -15.63 10.70
C SER A 89 -7.98 -15.48 11.51
N PRO A 90 -8.27 -16.39 12.45
CA PRO A 90 -9.44 -16.28 13.31
C PRO A 90 -9.36 -15.00 14.15
N GLY A 91 -10.43 -14.22 14.16
CA GLY A 91 -10.47 -12.91 14.83
C GLY A 91 -9.94 -11.73 14.01
N PHE A 92 -9.66 -11.92 12.71
CA PHE A 92 -9.41 -10.80 11.81
C PHE A 92 -10.67 -9.93 11.66
N ASP A 93 -10.53 -8.66 12.04
CA ASP A 93 -11.59 -7.67 11.99
C ASP A 93 -11.14 -6.50 11.11
N THR A 94 -11.79 -6.36 9.96
CA THR A 94 -11.50 -5.30 8.98
C THR A 94 -11.75 -3.91 9.56
N SER A 95 -12.66 -3.77 10.53
CA SER A 95 -12.97 -2.48 11.17
C SER A 95 -11.81 -1.94 12.02
N ARG A 96 -10.90 -2.82 12.45
CA ARG A 96 -9.71 -2.47 13.26
C ARG A 96 -8.49 -2.13 12.41
N LEU A 97 -8.58 -2.22 11.09
CA LEU A 97 -7.48 -1.87 10.20
C LEU A 97 -7.24 -0.36 10.23
N ARG A 98 -6.05 0.04 10.68
CA ARG A 98 -5.61 1.44 10.66
C ARG A 98 -5.23 1.92 9.26
N ARG A 99 -4.85 1.00 8.37
CA ARG A 99 -4.49 1.25 6.96
C ARG A 99 -5.08 0.13 6.11
N ASN A 100 -5.62 0.48 4.94
CA ASN A 100 -6.16 -0.50 3.99
C ASN A 100 -5.00 -1.26 3.32
N PRO A 101 -5.14 -2.57 3.07
CA PRO A 101 -4.16 -3.33 2.29
C PRO A 101 -3.94 -2.70 0.92
N GLY A 102 -2.69 -2.46 0.52
CA GLY A 102 -2.39 -1.91 -0.81
C GLY A 102 -2.73 -0.42 -0.99
N ALA A 103 -3.08 0.30 0.07
CA ALA A 103 -3.26 1.76 0.01
C ALA A 103 -1.95 2.48 -0.34
N GLU A 104 -0.82 1.89 0.04
CA GLU A 104 0.54 2.34 -0.27
C GLU A 104 0.92 2.17 -1.75
N ILE A 105 0.22 1.30 -2.49
CA ILE A 105 0.49 1.04 -3.91
C ILE A 105 -0.12 2.18 -4.71
N ARG A 106 0.71 3.06 -5.27
CA ARG A 106 0.27 4.25 -6.01
C ARG A 106 -0.29 3.89 -7.40
N SER A 107 0.41 3.05 -8.15
CA SER A 107 -0.04 2.57 -9.46
C SER A 107 -1.38 1.84 -9.36
N MET A 108 -2.40 2.33 -10.08
CA MET A 108 -3.72 1.70 -10.12
C MET A 108 -3.67 0.28 -10.68
N GLU A 109 -2.81 0.06 -11.68
CA GLU A 109 -2.61 -1.26 -12.28
C GLU A 109 -2.00 -2.24 -11.27
N LEU A 110 -0.95 -1.83 -10.54
CA LEU A 110 -0.35 -2.68 -9.51
C LEU A 110 -1.32 -2.95 -8.36
N ARG A 111 -2.10 -1.94 -7.96
CA ARG A 111 -3.12 -2.09 -6.94
C ARG A 111 -4.18 -3.10 -7.38
N TYR A 112 -4.58 -3.06 -8.64
CA TYR A 112 -5.50 -4.04 -9.22
C TYR A 112 -4.93 -5.47 -9.16
N ARG A 113 -3.68 -5.66 -9.62
CA ARG A 113 -2.98 -6.96 -9.56
C ARG A 113 -2.87 -7.47 -8.12
N PHE A 114 -2.56 -6.59 -7.17
CA PHE A 114 -2.48 -6.91 -5.75
C PHE A 114 -3.81 -7.46 -5.22
N TYR A 115 -4.93 -6.78 -5.48
CA TYR A 115 -6.24 -7.23 -5.00
C TYR A 115 -6.71 -8.51 -5.69
N GLY A 116 -6.41 -8.68 -6.99
CA GLY A 116 -6.66 -9.93 -7.70
C GLY A 116 -5.93 -11.09 -7.03
N ARG A 117 -4.63 -10.93 -6.81
CA ARG A 117 -3.79 -11.96 -6.19
C ARG A 117 -4.17 -12.25 -4.74
N LEU A 118 -4.48 -11.22 -3.97
CA LEU A 118 -4.96 -11.35 -2.59
C LEU A 118 -6.22 -12.22 -2.53
N LYS A 119 -7.17 -11.99 -3.45
CA LYS A 119 -8.42 -12.74 -3.54
C LYS A 119 -8.17 -14.22 -3.87
N GLU A 120 -7.32 -14.49 -4.87
CA GLU A 120 -6.94 -15.86 -5.23
C GLU A 120 -6.34 -16.61 -4.04
N LEU A 121 -5.39 -16.00 -3.33
CA LEU A 121 -4.72 -16.61 -2.18
C LEU A 121 -5.67 -16.82 -0.99
N TYR A 122 -6.58 -15.87 -0.76
CA TYR A 122 -7.57 -15.99 0.31
C TYR A 122 -8.51 -17.18 0.09
N TYR A 123 -9.04 -17.36 -1.13
CA TYR A 123 -9.97 -18.46 -1.43
C TYR A 123 -9.27 -19.79 -1.76
N GLY A 124 -8.09 -19.75 -2.36
CA GLY A 124 -7.30 -20.94 -2.72
C GLY A 124 -6.49 -21.53 -1.58
N GLY A 125 -6.41 -20.81 -0.45
CA GLY A 125 -5.52 -21.17 0.65
C GLY A 125 -4.14 -20.56 0.46
N VAL A 126 -3.61 -20.01 1.55
CA VAL A 126 -2.34 -19.28 1.54
C VAL A 126 -1.39 -19.88 2.56
N GLN A 127 -0.14 -20.07 2.15
CA GLN A 127 0.93 -20.35 3.09
C GLN A 127 1.45 -19.02 3.65
N PRO A 128 1.52 -18.89 4.99
CA PRO A 128 2.13 -17.72 5.63
C PRO A 128 3.55 -17.48 5.10
N LEU A 129 3.99 -16.23 5.17
CA LEU A 129 5.38 -15.90 4.84
C LEU A 129 6.34 -16.54 5.85
N SER A 130 7.46 -17.04 5.34
CA SER A 130 8.61 -17.42 6.17
C SER A 130 9.24 -16.19 6.83
N PRO A 131 10.06 -16.36 7.89
CA PRO A 131 10.76 -15.24 8.52
C PRO A 131 11.63 -14.42 7.56
N SER A 132 12.26 -15.08 6.58
CA SER A 132 13.08 -14.41 5.56
C SER A 132 12.23 -13.54 4.63
N GLU A 133 11.13 -14.08 4.11
CA GLU A 133 10.16 -13.34 3.27
C GLU A 133 9.53 -12.17 4.01
N MET A 134 9.21 -12.34 5.30
CA MET A 134 8.73 -11.26 6.16
C MET A 134 9.78 -10.15 6.30
N GLY A 135 11.06 -10.51 6.46
CA GLY A 135 12.16 -9.55 6.49
C GLY A 135 12.28 -8.76 5.17
N GLN A 136 12.18 -9.46 4.04
CA GLN A 136 12.20 -8.83 2.71
C GLN A 136 11.04 -7.87 2.50
N LEU A 137 9.82 -8.27 2.89
CA LEU A 137 8.65 -7.42 2.80
C LEU A 137 8.82 -6.12 3.61
N LYS A 138 9.27 -6.24 4.87
CA LYS A 138 9.51 -5.08 5.73
C LYS A 138 10.56 -4.13 5.18
N LEU A 139 11.70 -4.66 4.73
CA LEU A 139 12.76 -3.84 4.15
C LEU A 139 12.27 -3.09 2.90
N SER A 140 11.50 -3.75 2.04
CA SER A 140 10.92 -3.08 0.87
C SER A 140 9.92 -1.99 1.25
N ASP A 141 9.08 -2.23 2.26
CA ASP A 141 8.12 -1.24 2.76
C ASP A 141 8.82 -0.02 3.38
N GLU A 142 9.87 -0.23 4.16
CA GLU A 142 10.70 0.84 4.74
C GLU A 142 11.37 1.69 3.66
N VAL A 143 11.90 1.06 2.60
CA VAL A 143 12.50 1.79 1.47
C VAL A 143 11.45 2.62 0.72
N VAL A 144 10.25 2.05 0.48
CA VAL A 144 9.16 2.77 -0.18
C VAL A 144 8.69 3.96 0.67
N GLU A 145 8.47 3.75 1.97
CA GLU A 145 8.05 4.81 2.89
C GLU A 145 9.12 5.92 2.93
N GLY A 146 10.41 5.57 3.01
CA GLY A 146 11.50 6.55 2.98
C GLY A 146 11.65 7.30 1.66
N LEU A 147 11.32 6.68 0.51
CA LEU A 147 11.27 7.39 -0.78
C LEU A 147 10.08 8.35 -0.85
N GLN A 148 8.89 7.89 -0.43
CA GLN A 148 7.68 8.70 -0.41
C GLN A 148 7.82 9.89 0.55
N GLU A 149 8.35 9.70 1.76
CA GLU A 149 8.51 10.78 2.74
C GLU A 149 9.50 11.86 2.28
N ARG A 150 10.56 11.46 1.57
CA ARG A 150 11.59 12.40 1.09
C ARG A 150 11.21 13.13 -0.18
N CYS A 151 10.46 12.49 -1.08
CA CYS A 151 10.23 13.02 -2.44
C CYS A 151 8.79 13.46 -2.74
N LEU A 152 7.82 13.11 -1.89
CA LEU A 152 6.44 13.59 -2.02
C LEU A 152 6.18 14.87 -1.19
N ARG A 153 7.05 15.18 -0.22
CA ARG A 153 6.87 16.32 0.71
C ARG A 153 7.48 17.62 0.21
#